data_AF-A0A843I331-F1
#
_entry.id   AF-A0A843I331-F1
#
_cell.length_a   1.000
_cell.length_b   1.000
_cell.length_c   1.000
_cell.angle_alpha   90.00
_cell.angle_beta   90.00
_cell.angle_gamma   90.00
#
_symmetry.space_group_name_H-M   'P 1'
#
loop_
_entity.id
_entity.type
_entity.pdbx_description
1 polymer ?
#
loop_
_entity_poly.entity_id
_entity_poly.type
_entity_poly.pdbx_seq_one_letter_code
_entity_poly.pdbx_strand_id
1 'polypeptide(L)'
;MKNKKGEVLAEILYTPPLFKIMVKSKISSKKPAFNALGKLLESEKSISRIEYEIVTDNDDLKEIVIKNVNDDILYNKLKAGIQAILERISE
;
A
#
# COMPACT_ATOMS: atom_id res chain seq x y z
N MET A 1 -4.67 0.02 -9.07
CA MET A 1 -4.22 -1.36 -8.85
C MET A 1 -5.41 -2.28 -9.08
N LYS A 2 -5.19 -3.38 -9.78
CA LYS A 2 -6.24 -4.38 -10.09
C LYS A 2 -5.73 -5.77 -9.71
N ASN A 3 -6.62 -6.69 -9.37
CA ASN A 3 -6.25 -8.09 -9.22
C ASN A 3 -6.16 -8.80 -10.59
N LYS A 4 -5.78 -10.08 -10.58
CA LYS A 4 -5.69 -10.93 -11.77
C LYS A 4 -7.02 -11.12 -12.52
N LYS A 5 -8.15 -10.89 -11.84
CA LYS A 5 -9.51 -10.94 -12.42
C LYS A 5 -9.93 -9.59 -13.04
N GLY A 6 -9.10 -8.56 -12.93
CA GLY A 6 -9.38 -7.22 -13.44
C GLY A 6 -10.18 -6.31 -12.49
N GLU A 7 -10.49 -6.78 -11.28
CA GLU A 7 -11.22 -6.01 -10.27
C GLU A 7 -10.31 -4.93 -9.68
N VAL A 8 -10.85 -3.71 -9.50
CA VAL A 8 -10.09 -2.60 -8.92
C VAL A 8 -9.97 -2.79 -7.41
N LEU A 9 -8.75 -3.06 -6.95
CA LEU A 9 -8.45 -3.20 -5.53
C LEU A 9 -8.23 -1.84 -4.86
N ALA A 10 -7.50 -0.96 -5.53
CA ALA A 10 -7.12 0.34 -4.99
C ALA A 10 -6.82 1.36 -6.10
N GLU A 11 -7.03 2.63 -5.79
CA GLU A 11 -6.57 3.78 -6.57
C GLU A 11 -5.24 4.27 -6.04
N ILE A 12 -4.41 4.81 -6.94
CA ILE A 12 -3.12 5.41 -6.58
C ILE A 12 -3.17 6.89 -6.93
N LEU A 13 -2.77 7.72 -5.98
CA LEU A 13 -2.40 9.11 -6.21
C LEU A 13 -0.91 9.23 -5.93
N TYR A 14 -0.13 9.60 -6.94
CA TYR A 14 1.30 9.87 -6.78
C TYR A 14 1.59 11.28 -7.26
N THR A 15 2.09 12.10 -6.32
CA THR A 15 2.50 13.48 -6.54
C THR A 15 3.70 13.71 -5.62
N PRO A 16 4.94 13.48 -6.09
CA PRO A 16 6.14 13.60 -5.27
C PRO A 16 6.12 14.89 -4.43
N PRO A 17 6.40 14.81 -3.12
CA PRO A 17 6.94 13.68 -2.36
C PRO A 17 5.87 12.69 -1.82
N LEU A 18 4.61 12.81 -2.24
CA LEU A 18 3.47 12.09 -1.69
C LEU A 18 3.05 10.91 -2.57
N PHE A 19 2.92 9.74 -1.96
CA PHE A 19 2.33 8.55 -2.56
C PHE A 19 1.18 8.04 -1.67
N LYS A 20 -0.04 8.09 -2.19
CA LYS A 20 -1.26 7.66 -1.51
C LYS A 20 -1.93 6.52 -2.26
N ILE A 21 -2.43 5.54 -1.51
CA ILE A 21 -3.17 4.39 -2.01
C ILE A 21 -4.52 4.35 -1.31
N MET A 22 -5.61 4.42 -2.07
CA MET A 22 -6.98 4.37 -1.57
C MET A 22 -7.59 3.02 -1.94
N VAL A 23 -7.87 2.18 -0.95
CA VAL A 23 -8.43 0.84 -1.14
C VAL A 23 -9.93 0.95 -1.40
N LYS A 24 -10.39 0.33 -2.50
CA LYS A 24 -11.79 0.37 -2.95
C LYS A 24 -12.55 -0.91 -2.65
N SER A 25 -11.87 -2.04 -2.73
CA SER A 25 -12.44 -3.33 -2.35
C SER A 25 -12.54 -3.44 -0.82
N LYS A 26 -13.59 -4.06 -0.29
CA LYS A 26 -13.65 -4.46 1.12
C LYS A 26 -12.60 -5.54 1.36
N ILE A 27 -11.40 -5.11 1.72
CA ILE A 27 -10.33 -6.00 2.15
C ILE A 27 -10.45 -6.10 3.65
N SER A 28 -11.17 -7.14 4.10
CA SER A 28 -11.18 -7.52 5.51
C SER A 28 -9.74 -7.64 5.98
N SER A 29 -9.40 -6.90 7.04
CA SER A 29 -8.06 -6.83 7.62
C SER A 29 -7.67 -8.16 8.24
N LYS A 30 -7.37 -9.16 7.40
CA LYS A 30 -6.74 -10.39 7.88
C LYS A 30 -5.40 -9.96 8.47
N LYS A 31 -5.19 -10.17 9.77
CA LYS A 31 -3.93 -9.84 10.51
C LYS A 31 -2.62 -10.11 9.73
N PRO A 32 -2.49 -11.21 8.94
CA PRO A 32 -1.30 -11.45 8.13
C PRO A 32 -0.99 -10.34 7.09
N ALA A 33 -2.01 -9.69 6.53
CA ALA A 33 -1.89 -8.64 5.52
C ALA A 33 -1.22 -7.38 6.11
N PHE A 34 -1.71 -6.94 7.27
CA PHE A 34 -1.18 -5.79 8.00
C PHE A 34 0.25 -6.03 8.44
N ASN A 35 0.56 -7.24 8.90
CA ASN A 35 1.92 -7.61 9.26
C ASN A 35 2.87 -7.56 8.06
N ALA A 36 2.42 -8.01 6.88
CA ALA A 36 3.22 -7.94 5.66
C ALA A 36 3.42 -6.49 5.18
N LEU A 37 2.35 -5.68 5.17
CA LEU A 37 2.41 -4.26 4.83
C LEU A 37 3.33 -3.49 5.78
N GLY A 38 3.16 -3.68 7.09
CA GLY A 38 3.98 -3.04 8.11
C GLY A 38 5.46 -3.40 7.96
N LYS A 39 5.80 -4.67 7.72
CA LYS A 39 7.19 -5.08 7.48
C LYS A 39 7.80 -4.43 6.23
N LEU A 40 7.04 -4.38 5.13
CA LEU A 40 7.48 -3.73 3.90
C LEU A 40 7.74 -2.23 4.14
N LEU A 41 6.77 -1.54 4.73
CA LEU A 41 6.84 -0.10 4.95
C LEU A 41 7.92 0.28 5.98
N GLU A 42 8.11 -0.51 7.05
CA GLU A 42 9.14 -0.23 8.06
C GLU A 42 10.56 -0.47 7.52
N SER A 43 10.72 -1.47 6.64
CA SER A 43 11.97 -1.68 5.91
C SER A 43 12.31 -0.46 5.05
N GLU A 44 11.35 0.04 4.27
CA GLU A 44 11.58 1.21 3.41
C GLU A 44 11.73 2.50 4.20
N LYS A 45 11.07 2.66 5.35
CA LYS A 45 11.30 3.78 6.26
C LYS A 45 12.74 3.84 6.74
N SER A 46 13.34 2.68 7.03
CA SER A 46 14.73 2.59 7.49
C SER A 46 15.75 2.86 6.38
N ILE A 47 15.51 2.31 5.18
CA ILE A 47 16.44 2.39 4.04
C ILE A 47 16.29 3.72 3.29
N SER A 48 15.07 4.07 2.96
CA SER A 48 14.70 5.13 2.02
C SER A 48 14.19 6.39 2.72
N ARG A 49 14.15 6.40 4.08
CA ARG A 49 13.74 7.54 4.92
C ARG A 49 12.33 8.07 4.60
N ILE A 50 11.43 7.16 4.24
CA ILE A 50 10.00 7.48 4.06
C ILE A 50 9.28 7.58 5.40
N GLU A 51 8.17 8.30 5.41
CA GLU A 51 7.17 8.20 6.49
C GLU A 51 5.93 7.52 5.93
N TYR A 52 5.20 6.78 6.75
CA TYR A 52 3.94 6.19 6.31
C TYR A 52 2.88 6.20 7.41
N GLU A 53 1.63 6.14 6.96
CA GLU A 53 0.43 6.02 7.78
C GLU A 53 -0.50 5.00 7.12
N ILE A 54 -1.06 4.09 7.92
CA ILE A 54 -2.06 3.12 7.47
C ILE A 54 -3.37 3.47 8.14
N VAL A 55 -4.37 3.83 7.34
CA VAL A 55 -5.71 4.19 7.82
C VAL A 55 -6.62 2.98 7.70
N THR A 56 -7.26 2.62 8.80
CA THR A 56 -8.24 1.54 8.89
C THR A 56 -9.58 2.07 9.38
N ASP A 57 -10.65 1.37 9.02
CA ASP A 57 -12.01 1.65 9.49
C ASP A 57 -12.72 0.31 9.69
N ASN A 58 -13.19 0.05 10.92
CA ASN A 58 -13.85 -1.21 11.31
C ASN A 58 -13.07 -2.47 10.90
N ASP A 59 -11.75 -2.48 11.13
CA ASP A 59 -10.86 -3.56 10.67
C ASP A 59 -10.93 -3.81 9.15
N ASP A 60 -11.15 -2.76 8.34
CA ASP A 60 -10.90 -2.77 6.91
C ASP A 60 -9.78 -1.78 6.58
N LEU A 61 -8.86 -2.18 5.70
CA LEU A 61 -7.85 -1.28 5.15
C LEU A 61 -8.52 -0.25 4.24
N LYS A 62 -8.34 1.05 4.54
CA LYS A 62 -8.89 2.15 3.72
C LYS A 62 -7.83 2.86 2.93
N GLU A 63 -6.74 3.23 3.58
CA GLU A 63 -5.74 4.09 2.96
C GLU A 63 -4.34 3.74 3.44
N ILE A 64 -3.37 3.91 2.55
CA ILE A 64 -1.94 3.93 2.88
C ILE A 64 -1.38 5.24 2.35
N VAL A 65 -0.84 6.06 3.25
CA VAL A 65 -0.17 7.31 2.90
C VAL A 65 1.31 7.12 3.11
N ILE A 66 2.12 7.49 2.13
CA ILE A 66 3.57 7.42 2.19
C ILE A 66 4.12 8.79 1.76
N LYS A 67 4.96 9.38 2.60
CA LYS A 67 5.63 10.66 2.35
C LYS A 67 7.11 10.43 2.07
N ASN A 68 7.75 11.44 1.48
CA ASN A 68 9.16 11.44 1.06
C ASN A 68 9.47 10.43 -0.05
N VAL A 69 8.48 10.12 -0.91
CA VAL A 69 8.68 9.34 -2.14
C VAL A 69 9.05 10.31 -3.26
N ASN A 70 10.35 10.52 -3.46
CA ASN A 70 10.89 11.57 -4.34
C ASN A 70 11.34 11.07 -5.72
N ASP A 71 11.38 9.76 -5.92
CA ASP A 71 11.88 9.15 -7.14
C ASP A 71 11.02 7.98 -7.59
N ASP A 72 11.05 7.75 -8.90
CA ASP A 72 10.23 6.73 -9.55
C ASP A 72 10.67 5.30 -9.19
N ILE A 73 11.93 5.09 -8.78
CA ILE A 73 12.43 3.76 -8.40
C ILE A 73 11.76 3.34 -7.09
N LEU A 74 11.79 4.20 -6.09
CA LEU A 74 11.15 4.00 -4.80
C LEU A 74 9.63 3.88 -4.95
N TYR A 75 9.01 4.76 -5.75
CA TYR A 75 7.59 4.66 -6.06
C TYR A 75 7.22 3.30 -6.66
N ASN A 76 7.93 2.85 -7.70
CA ASN A 76 7.63 1.59 -8.38
C ASN A 76 7.86 0.38 -7.47
N LYS A 77 8.90 0.42 -6.63
CA LYS A 77 9.18 -0.62 -5.63
C LYS A 77 8.05 -0.73 -4.60
N LEU A 78 7.65 0.39 -4.00
CA LEU A 78 6.55 0.44 -3.03
C LEU A 78 5.23 -0.01 -3.66
N LYS A 79 4.93 0.51 -4.87
CA LYS A 79 3.74 0.14 -5.63
C LYS A 79 3.66 -1.37 -5.88
N ALA A 80 4.74 -1.97 -6.36
CA ALA A 80 4.78 -3.40 -6.65
C ALA A 80 4.62 -4.25 -5.39
N GLY A 81 5.34 -3.90 -4.31
CA GLY A 81 5.24 -4.60 -3.03
C GLY A 81 3.85 -4.55 -2.42
N ILE A 82 3.23 -3.37 -2.41
CA ILE A 82 1.88 -3.19 -1.89
C ILE A 82 0.85 -3.91 -2.77
N GLN A 83 0.98 -3.80 -4.10
CA GLN A 83 0.09 -4.49 -5.03
C GLN A 83 0.10 -6.01 -4.81
N ALA A 84 1.28 -6.63 -4.67
CA ALA A 84 1.40 -8.07 -4.42
C ALA A 84 0.70 -8.50 -3.12
N ILE A 85 0.77 -7.66 -2.07
CA ILE A 85 0.08 -7.93 -0.79
C ILE A 85 -1.43 -7.80 -0.95
N LEU A 86 -1.92 -6.75 -1.61
CA LEU A 86 -3.35 -6.52 -1.85
C LEU A 86 -3.96 -7.61 -2.74
N GLU A 87 -3.23 -8.08 -3.76
CA GLU A 87 -3.68 -9.18 -4.61
C GLU A 87 -3.89 -10.47 -3.81
N ARG A 88 -2.90 -10.85 -2.97
CA ARG A 88 -2.93 -12.09 -2.18
C ARG A 88 -4.10 -12.17 -1.20
N ILE A 89 -4.60 -11.04 -0.73
CA ILE A 89 -5.70 -10.97 0.25
C ILE A 89 -7.07 -10.78 -0.40
N SER A 90 -7.07 -10.44 -1.69
CA SER A 90 -8.26 -10.36 -2.54
C SER A 90 -8.60 -11.66 -3.27
N GLU A 91 -7.68 -12.64 -3.28
CA GLU A 91 -7.96 -14.04 -3.68
C GLU A 91 -8.86 -14.74 -2.66
#